data_AF-A0A2W7IV08-F1
#
_entry.id   AF-A0A2W7IV08-F1
#
_cell.length_a   1.000
_cell.length_b   1.000
_cell.length_c   1.000
_cell.angle_alpha   90.00
_cell.angle_beta   90.00
_cell.angle_gamma   90.00
#
_symmetry.space_group_name_H-M   'P 1'
#
loop_
_entity.id
_entity.type
_entity.pdbx_description
1 polymer ?
#
loop_
_entity_poly.entity_id
_entity_poly.type
_entity_poly.pdbx_seq_one_letter_code
_entity_poly.pdbx_strand_id
1 'polypeptide(L)'
;MIKHSLLALSLSVAALASSVFAVAGEEKPLRVGYVFAMANAPALIADKQGYYREEGLNVDLKALGDGPVIQQALAAGELDVAYVGTPPVYQWFSRGLQSRILAKVNYGQA
;
A
#
# COMPACT_ATOMS: atom_id res chain seq x y z
N MET A 1 -47.08 25.68 25.53
CA MET A 1 -46.42 25.74 24.21
C MET A 1 -44.89 25.63 24.25
N ILE A 2 -44.22 25.90 25.38
CA ILE A 2 -42.73 25.92 25.46
C ILE A 2 -42.11 24.51 25.64
N LYS A 3 -42.84 23.55 26.21
CA LYS A 3 -42.32 22.20 26.53
C LYS A 3 -42.14 21.28 25.32
N HIS A 4 -42.87 21.51 24.22
CA HIS A 4 -42.78 20.71 23.00
C HIS A 4 -41.59 21.14 22.11
N SER A 5 -41.16 22.41 22.24
CA SER A 5 -40.04 22.96 21.47
C SER A 5 -38.67 22.47 21.96
N LEU A 6 -38.57 22.08 23.24
CA LEU A 6 -37.35 21.52 23.83
C LEU A 6 -37.12 20.04 23.46
N LEU A 7 -38.21 19.29 23.26
CA LEU A 7 -38.15 17.86 22.91
C LEU A 7 -37.71 17.62 21.45
N ALA A 8 -38.09 18.52 20.54
CA ALA A 8 -37.71 18.47 19.13
C ALA A 8 -36.22 18.78 18.91
N LEU A 9 -35.63 19.62 19.76
CA LEU A 9 -34.21 19.98 19.68
C LEU A 9 -33.30 18.84 20.19
N SER A 10 -33.73 18.11 21.22
CA SER A 10 -32.98 16.94 21.73
C SER A 10 -32.97 15.75 20.76
N LEU A 11 -34.03 15.57 19.95
CA LEU A 11 -34.10 14.48 18.98
C LEU A 11 -33.24 14.74 17.74
N SER A 12 -33.00 16.02 17.42
CA SER A 12 -32.19 16.43 16.26
C SER A 12 -30.68 16.29 16.51
N VAL A 13 -30.23 16.39 17.78
CA VAL A 13 -28.82 16.19 18.16
C VAL A 13 -28.44 14.70 18.17
N ALA A 14 -29.38 13.80 18.49
CA ALA A 14 -29.13 12.37 18.50
C ALA A 14 -28.95 11.78 17.08
N ALA A 15 -29.57 12.38 16.06
CA ALA A 15 -29.49 11.93 14.67
C ALA A 15 -28.14 12.25 13.98
N LEU A 16 -27.38 13.24 14.48
CA LEU A 16 -26.03 13.54 13.97
C LEU A 16 -24.92 12.70 14.62
N ALA A 17 -25.22 11.96 15.69
CA ALA A 17 -24.22 11.14 16.38
C ALA A 17 -24.03 9.75 15.74
N SER A 18 -24.94 9.31 14.87
CA SER A 18 -24.94 7.93 14.33
C SER A 18 -24.09 7.73 13.08
N SER A 19 -23.55 8.80 12.48
CA SER A 19 -22.81 8.75 11.21
C SER A 19 -21.29 8.57 11.36
N VAL A 20 -20.78 8.29 12.57
CA VAL A 20 -19.33 8.12 12.83
C VAL A 20 -18.94 6.66 13.10
N PHE A 21 -19.74 5.69 12.65
CA PHE A 21 -19.22 4.34 12.47
C PHE A 21 -18.55 4.29 11.10
N ALA A 22 -17.32 4.80 11.05
CA ALA A 22 -16.40 4.42 9.99
C ALA A 22 -16.29 2.89 10.04
N VAL A 23 -16.76 2.23 8.99
CA VAL A 23 -16.44 0.83 8.73
C VAL A 23 -14.92 0.78 8.66
N ALA A 24 -14.28 0.30 9.73
CA ALA A 24 -12.88 -0.09 9.71
C ALA A 24 -12.82 -1.28 8.76
N GLY A 25 -12.74 -0.99 7.47
CA GLY A 25 -12.45 -1.98 6.45
C GLY A 25 -11.12 -2.61 6.84
N GLU A 26 -11.08 -3.94 6.80
CA GLU A 26 -9.87 -4.71 7.07
C GLU A 26 -8.73 -4.15 6.23
N GLU A 27 -7.77 -3.50 6.90
CA GLU A 27 -6.68 -2.79 6.24
C GLU A 27 -5.70 -3.82 5.68
N LYS A 28 -5.99 -4.28 4.46
CA LYS A 28 -5.15 -5.24 3.76
C LYS A 28 -3.76 -4.63 3.61
N PRO A 29 -2.70 -5.36 3.99
CA PRO A 29 -1.35 -4.83 3.88
C PRO A 29 -1.02 -4.57 2.41
N LEU A 30 -0.27 -3.50 2.15
CA LEU A 30 0.39 -3.26 0.87
C LEU A 30 1.51 -4.29 0.72
N ARG A 31 1.40 -5.19 -0.25
CA ARG A 31 2.36 -6.28 -0.47
C ARG A 31 3.47 -5.80 -1.39
N VAL A 32 4.65 -5.64 -0.82
CA VAL A 32 5.81 -5.05 -1.50
C VAL A 32 6.88 -6.12 -1.69
N GLY A 33 7.12 -6.51 -2.94
CA GLY A 33 8.16 -7.48 -3.28
C GLY A 33 9.52 -6.80 -3.49
N TYR A 34 10.62 -7.49 -3.21
CA TYR A 34 11.95 -7.01 -3.55
C TYR A 34 12.93 -8.14 -3.83
N VAL A 35 13.87 -7.91 -4.75
CA VAL A 35 15.05 -8.78 -4.88
C VAL A 35 15.98 -8.51 -3.71
N PHE A 36 16.49 -9.55 -3.05
CA PHE A 36 17.46 -9.39 -1.96
C PHE A 36 18.82 -8.90 -2.49
N ALA A 37 18.95 -7.57 -2.62
CA ALA A 37 20.14 -6.88 -3.12
C ALA A 37 20.31 -5.53 -2.43
N MET A 38 21.55 -5.04 -2.32
CA MET A 38 21.86 -3.76 -1.66
C MET A 38 21.13 -2.57 -2.27
N ALA A 39 20.92 -2.58 -3.58
CA ALA A 39 20.12 -1.57 -4.28
C ALA A 39 18.70 -1.40 -3.70
N ASN A 40 18.13 -2.45 -3.09
CA ASN A 40 16.77 -2.45 -2.53
C ASN A 40 16.75 -2.24 -1.01
N ALA A 41 17.89 -1.99 -0.37
CA ALA A 41 18.00 -1.72 1.06
C ALA A 41 17.06 -0.60 1.57
N PRO A 42 16.77 0.49 0.82
CA PRO A 42 15.83 1.51 1.29
C PRO A 42 14.45 0.97 1.69
N ALA A 43 13.94 -0.07 1.03
CA ALA A 43 12.65 -0.67 1.37
C ALA A 43 12.68 -1.31 2.78
N LEU A 44 13.77 -2.00 3.11
CA LEU A 44 13.96 -2.64 4.42
C LEU A 44 14.26 -1.60 5.50
N ILE A 45 15.04 -0.57 5.18
CA ILE A 45 15.35 0.51 6.13
C ILE A 45 14.06 1.24 6.51
N ALA A 46 13.18 1.52 5.55
CA ALA A 46 11.89 2.15 5.83
C ALA A 46 11.02 1.32 6.78
N ASP A 47 11.01 -0.02 6.65
CA ASP A 47 10.34 -0.92 7.59
C ASP A 47 10.98 -0.88 8.98
N LYS A 48 12.30 -1.03 9.06
CA LYS A 48 13.03 -1.06 10.35
C LYS A 48 12.98 0.25 11.11
N GLN A 49 12.99 1.37 10.40
CA GLN A 49 12.90 2.71 10.98
C GLN A 49 11.46 3.14 11.24
N GLY A 50 10.46 2.38 10.77
CA GLY A 50 9.04 2.66 11.02
C GLY A 50 8.42 3.70 10.08
N TYR A 51 9.11 4.12 9.02
CA TYR A 51 8.63 5.16 8.09
C TYR A 51 7.29 4.80 7.42
N TYR A 52 7.05 3.52 7.09
CA TYR A 52 5.74 3.12 6.57
C TYR A 52 4.62 3.39 7.57
N ARG A 53 4.85 3.09 8.86
CA ARG A 53 3.86 3.31 9.92
C ARG A 53 3.63 4.80 10.19
N GLU A 54 4.67 5.61 10.12
CA GLU A 54 4.58 7.07 10.25
C GLU A 54 3.66 7.67 9.17
N GLU A 55 3.67 7.10 7.96
CA GLU A 55 2.78 7.46 6.85
C GLU A 55 1.43 6.73 6.89
N GLY A 56 1.13 5.98 7.96
CA GLY A 56 -0.12 5.24 8.10
C GLY A 56 -0.27 4.05 7.14
N LEU A 57 0.83 3.47 6.67
CA LEU A 57 0.82 2.32 5.77
C LEU A 57 1.11 1.01 6.53
N ASN A 58 0.20 0.05 6.40
CA ASN A 58 0.46 -1.35 6.73
C ASN A 58 1.18 -2.03 5.55
N VAL A 59 2.48 -2.33 5.68
CA VAL A 59 3.30 -2.90 4.59
C VAL A 59 3.74 -4.32 4.92
N ASP A 60 3.53 -5.23 3.97
CA ASP A 60 4.05 -6.61 3.99
C ASP A 60 5.21 -6.73 2.98
N LEU A 61 6.44 -6.72 3.50
CA LEU A 61 7.65 -6.85 2.68
C LEU A 61 7.98 -8.32 2.40
N LYS A 62 8.09 -8.67 1.12
CA LYS A 62 8.42 -10.03 0.66
C LYS A 62 9.75 -10.06 -0.09
N ALA A 63 10.73 -10.72 0.50
CA ALA A 63 11.97 -11.06 -0.18
C ALA A 63 11.70 -12.13 -1.24
N LEU A 64 12.12 -11.88 -2.48
CA LEU A 64 12.01 -12.81 -3.58
C LEU A 64 13.39 -13.08 -4.19
N GLY A 65 13.56 -14.30 -4.73
CA GLY A 65 14.86 -14.80 -5.18
C GLY A 65 15.42 -14.07 -6.40
N ASP A 66 14.55 -13.68 -7.34
CA ASP A 66 14.96 -13.04 -8.59
C ASP A 66 13.82 -12.26 -9.27
N GLY A 67 14.15 -11.64 -10.42
CA GLY A 67 13.20 -10.87 -11.24
C GLY A 67 12.04 -11.71 -11.81
N PRO A 68 12.28 -12.90 -12.42
CA PRO A 68 11.20 -13.77 -12.89
C PRO A 68 10.17 -14.12 -11.81
N VAL A 69 10.59 -14.41 -10.58
CA VAL A 69 9.66 -14.69 -9.48
C VAL A 69 8.83 -13.44 -9.14
N ILE A 70 9.44 -12.24 -9.12
CA ILE A 70 8.70 -10.98 -8.94
C ILE A 70 7.66 -10.79 -10.05
N GLN A 71 8.03 -11.05 -11.30
CA GLN A 71 7.12 -10.91 -12.43
C GLN A 71 5.90 -11.82 -12.30
N GLN A 72 6.12 -13.08 -11.93
CA GLN A 72 5.04 -14.06 -11.73
C GLN A 72 4.12 -13.61 -10.59
N ALA A 73 4.68 -13.19 -9.46
CA ALA A 73 3.90 -12.75 -8.31
C ALA A 73 3.08 -11.47 -8.59
N LEU A 74 3.63 -10.51 -9.36
CA LEU A 74 2.88 -9.35 -9.84
C LEU A 74 1.75 -9.77 -10.80
N ALA A 75 2.03 -10.67 -11.75
CA ALA A 75 1.04 -11.15 -12.71
C ALA A 75 -0.11 -11.94 -12.03
N ALA A 76 0.20 -12.67 -10.96
CA ALA A 76 -0.77 -13.39 -10.14
C ALA A 76 -1.55 -12.49 -9.16
N GLY A 77 -1.17 -11.22 -9.03
CA GLY A 77 -1.78 -10.29 -8.05
C GLY A 77 -1.41 -10.60 -6.60
N GLU A 78 -0.31 -11.33 -6.37
CA GLU A 78 0.23 -11.66 -5.04
C GLU A 78 1.07 -10.52 -4.44
N LEU A 79 1.54 -9.61 -5.30
CA LEU A 79 2.21 -8.37 -4.98
C LEU A 79 1.43 -7.18 -5.55
N ASP A 80 1.49 -6.06 -4.86
CA ASP A 80 0.92 -4.79 -5.32
C ASP A 80 1.96 -3.92 -6.01
N VAL A 81 3.19 -3.91 -5.48
CA VAL A 81 4.35 -3.18 -6.01
C VAL A 81 5.64 -3.97 -5.77
N ALA A 82 6.69 -3.66 -6.52
CA ALA A 82 7.98 -4.30 -6.34
C ALA A 82 9.19 -3.37 -6.56
N TYR A 83 10.23 -3.59 -5.77
CA TYR A 83 11.57 -3.06 -6.00
C TYR A 83 12.32 -3.99 -6.95
N VAL A 84 12.51 -3.52 -8.19
CA VAL A 84 13.19 -4.27 -9.25
C VAL A 84 13.88 -3.30 -10.21
N GLY A 85 14.91 -3.79 -10.91
CA GLY A 85 15.58 -2.99 -11.94
C GLY A 85 14.63 -2.59 -13.06
N THR A 86 14.89 -1.42 -13.67
CA THR A 86 14.10 -0.88 -14.77
C THR A 86 14.08 -1.77 -16.04
N PRO A 87 15.20 -2.37 -16.49
CA PRO A 87 15.21 -3.18 -17.71
C PRO A 87 14.19 -4.34 -17.77
N PRO A 88 14.05 -5.19 -16.75
CA PRO A 88 13.04 -6.26 -16.78
C PRO A 88 11.61 -5.72 -16.80
N VAL A 89 11.32 -4.57 -16.17
CA VAL A 89 9.96 -3.97 -16.21
C VAL A 89 9.54 -3.63 -17.64
N TYR A 90 10.45 -3.07 -18.45
CA TYR A 90 10.20 -2.84 -19.88
C TYR A 90 9.94 -4.13 -20.64
N GLN A 91 10.70 -5.18 -20.35
CA GLN A 91 10.53 -6.50 -20.98
C GLN A 91 9.17 -7.12 -20.61
N TRP A 92 8.72 -6.97 -19.37
CA TRP A 92 7.43 -7.51 -18.94
C TRP A 92 6.27 -6.75 -19.59
N PHE A 93 6.39 -5.42 -19.69
CA PHE A 93 5.41 -4.57 -20.37
C PHE A 93 5.25 -4.95 -21.84
N SER A 94 6.36 -5.13 -22.56
CA SER A 94 6.32 -5.56 -23.97
C SER A 94 5.72 -6.96 -24.18
N ARG A 95 5.63 -7.76 -23.11
CA ARG A 95 5.01 -9.10 -23.08
C ARG A 95 3.60 -9.11 -22.50
N GLY A 96 2.99 -7.94 -22.29
CA GLY A 96 1.58 -7.80 -21.93
C GLY A 96 1.28 -7.67 -20.45
N LEU A 97 2.28 -7.75 -19.56
CA LEU A 97 2.06 -7.38 -18.15
C LEU A 97 1.86 -5.87 -18.10
N GLN A 98 0.71 -5.39 -17.62
CA GLN A 98 0.42 -3.95 -17.50
C GLN A 98 1.19 -3.31 -16.33
N SER A 99 2.52 -3.44 -16.33
CA SER A 99 3.42 -2.91 -15.32
C SER A 99 3.68 -1.42 -15.54
N ARG A 100 3.99 -0.71 -14.45
CA ARG A 100 4.34 0.72 -14.47
C ARG A 100 5.52 0.97 -13.55
N ILE A 101 6.45 1.81 -14.00
CA ILE A 101 7.53 2.34 -13.15
C ILE A 101 6.96 3.52 -12.35
N LEU A 102 6.95 3.40 -11.02
CA LEU A 102 6.38 4.42 -10.13
C LEU A 102 7.41 5.46 -9.70
N ALA A 103 8.61 4.99 -9.32
CA ALA A 103 9.67 5.85 -8.81
C ALA A 103 11.05 5.24 -9.08
N LYS A 104 12.06 6.10 -9.16
CA LYS A 104 13.47 5.70 -9.19
C LYS A 104 14.03 5.67 -7.77
N VAL A 105 14.64 4.57 -7.37
CA VAL A 105 15.21 4.38 -6.03
C VAL A 105 16.71 4.67 -5.99
N ASN A 106 17.45 4.25 -7.02
CA ASN A 106 18.90 4.42 -7.13
C ASN A 106 19.35 4.42 -8.60
N TYR A 107 20.67 4.47 -8.84
CA TYR A 107 21.29 4.47 -10.18
C TYR A 107 21.79 3.09 -10.65
N GLY A 108 21.43 2.01 -9.96
CA GLY A 108 21.78 0.64 -10.37
C GLY A 108 23.20 0.20 -10.00
N GLN A 109 23.71 0.63 -8.85
CA GLN A 109 24.94 0.06 -8.30
C GLN A 109 24.58 -1.28 -7.65
N ALA A 110 24.90 -2.36 -8.36
CA ALA A 110 24.74 -3.74 -7.88
C ALA A 110 25.80 -4.08 -6.85
#